data_AF-A0A662EJB7-F1
#
_entry.id   AF-A0A662EJB7-F1
#
_cell.length_a   1.000
_cell.length_b   1.000
_cell.length_c   1.000
_cell.angle_alpha   90.00
_cell.angle_beta   90.00
_cell.angle_gamma   90.00
#
_symmetry.space_group_name_H-M   'P 1'
#
loop_
_entity.id
_entity.type
_entity.pdbx_description
1 polymer ?
#
loop_
_entity_poly.entity_id
_entity_poly.type
_entity_poly.pdbx_seq_one_letter_code
_entity_poly.pdbx_strand_id
1 'polypeptide(L)'
;MMVQAKPRSLSVKAKRLRREGYVPAVIYGPQVETPVHVAVRESELVDLFRHVTRSTTVEVQVEGGETYHAFLKDIQVDPITDRFLHVDFYVPEPGRKLVIPVPVKLVGACPGVKEGGILEHVHEYIEVEGLPRRIPPFFEIDISNLGLDESILIGDLEWDDELRPLHPLDDPIVTVIAPRAVRLEAGEEAEEEVEEAPAAAEASEEEGEPEG
;
A
#
# COMPACT_ATOMS: atom_id res chain seq x y z
N MET A 1 11.31 12.84 -13.19
CA MET A 1 11.26 12.05 -14.43
C MET A 1 10.44 12.81 -15.45
N MET A 2 10.76 12.69 -16.75
CA MET A 2 10.14 13.46 -17.82
C MET A 2 9.37 12.55 -18.79
N VAL A 3 8.21 13.02 -19.25
CA VAL A 3 7.35 12.35 -20.23
C VAL A 3 7.01 13.31 -21.36
N GLN A 4 7.12 12.86 -22.61
CA GLN A 4 6.71 13.66 -23.76
C GLN A 4 5.24 13.43 -24.08
N ALA A 5 4.50 14.53 -24.23
CA ALA A 5 3.08 14.51 -24.50
C ALA A 5 2.77 15.31 -25.75
N LYS A 6 1.96 14.74 -26.65
CA LYS A 6 1.50 15.44 -27.86
C LYS A 6 0.14 16.06 -27.60
N PRO A 7 -0.10 17.34 -27.93
CA PRO A 7 -1.44 17.91 -27.83
C PRO A 7 -2.40 17.12 -28.72
N ARG A 8 -3.60 16.83 -28.22
CA ARG A 8 -4.64 16.12 -29.00
C ARG A 8 -5.92 16.94 -29.07
N SER A 9 -6.59 16.84 -30.20
CA SER A 9 -7.97 17.33 -30.34
C SER A 9 -8.97 16.28 -29.84
N LEU A 10 -10.04 16.74 -29.19
CA LEU A 10 -11.16 15.90 -28.72
C LEU A 10 -11.91 15.19 -29.86
N SER A 11 -11.78 15.67 -31.10
CA SER A 11 -12.38 15.04 -32.27
C SER A 11 -11.70 13.71 -32.65
N VAL A 12 -10.48 13.46 -32.17
CA VAL A 12 -9.73 12.22 -32.47
C VAL A 12 -10.23 11.10 -31.57
N LYS A 13 -10.69 10.00 -32.17
CA LYS A 13 -11.17 8.83 -31.43
C LYS A 13 -10.03 8.18 -30.62
N ALA A 14 -10.21 8.07 -29.31
CA ALA A 14 -9.25 7.41 -28.39
C ALA A 14 -8.83 6.00 -28.85
N LYS A 15 -9.76 5.22 -29.43
CA LYS A 15 -9.48 3.88 -29.97
C LYS A 15 -8.44 3.89 -31.11
N ARG A 16 -8.41 4.96 -31.91
CA ARG A 16 -7.41 5.11 -32.98
C ARG A 16 -6.03 5.42 -32.40
N LEU A 17 -5.95 6.36 -31.46
CA LEU A 17 -4.69 6.70 -30.77
C LEU A 17 -4.07 5.47 -30.10
N ARG A 18 -4.87 4.68 -29.38
CA ARG A 18 -4.39 3.45 -28.74
C ARG A 18 -3.88 2.40 -29.74
N ARG A 19 -4.43 2.35 -30.97
CA ARG A 19 -3.89 1.49 -32.04
C ARG A 19 -2.57 1.99 -32.62
N GLU A 20 -2.33 3.29 -32.54
CA GLU A 20 -1.11 3.96 -32.99
C GLU A 20 -0.02 3.96 -31.89
N GLY A 21 -0.26 3.32 -30.73
CA GLY A 21 0.68 3.24 -29.60
C GLY A 21 0.64 4.46 -28.66
N TYR A 22 -0.42 5.26 -28.75
CA TYR A 22 -0.62 6.44 -27.91
C TYR A 22 -1.77 6.26 -26.92
N VAL A 23 -1.52 6.62 -25.67
CA VAL A 23 -2.51 6.63 -24.59
C VAL A 23 -3.03 8.06 -24.42
N PRO A 24 -4.35 8.29 -24.50
CA PRO A 24 -4.93 9.58 -24.19
C PRO A 24 -4.69 9.93 -22.71
N ALA A 25 -4.32 11.17 -22.46
CA ALA A 25 -4.16 11.71 -21.12
C ALA A 25 -4.78 13.11 -21.02
N VAL A 26 -4.94 13.58 -19.79
CA VAL A 26 -5.41 14.93 -19.47
C VAL A 26 -4.53 15.52 -18.38
N ILE A 27 -4.12 16.76 -18.58
CA ILE A 27 -3.43 17.57 -17.58
C ILE A 27 -4.42 18.61 -17.07
N TYR A 28 -4.67 18.61 -15.77
CA TYR A 28 -5.57 19.58 -15.13
C TYR A 28 -5.07 19.94 -13.73
N GLY A 29 -5.61 21.00 -13.16
CA GLY A 29 -5.24 21.44 -11.83
C GLY A 29 -5.67 22.88 -11.58
N PRO A 30 -5.48 23.40 -10.36
CA PRO A 30 -5.87 24.77 -10.02
C PRO A 30 -5.10 25.83 -10.82
N GLN A 31 -3.86 25.53 -11.22
CA GLN A 31 -3.02 26.41 -12.04
C GLN A 31 -3.23 26.24 -13.55
N VAL A 32 -4.08 25.30 -13.97
CA VAL A 32 -4.33 25.01 -15.38
C VAL A 32 -5.72 25.55 -15.73
N GLU A 33 -5.77 26.73 -16.37
CA GLU A 33 -7.04 27.43 -16.68
C GLU A 33 -8.00 26.58 -17.52
N THR A 34 -7.46 25.79 -18.46
CA THR A 34 -8.23 24.85 -19.27
C THR A 34 -7.54 23.49 -19.32
N PRO A 35 -8.26 22.37 -19.04
CA PRO A 35 -7.66 21.05 -19.09
C PRO A 35 -6.99 20.77 -20.44
N VAL A 36 -5.71 20.44 -20.40
CA VAL A 36 -4.92 20.18 -21.61
C VAL A 36 -5.06 18.71 -21.95
N HIS A 37 -5.71 18.44 -23.09
CA HIS A 37 -5.84 17.10 -23.61
C HIS A 37 -4.58 16.73 -24.39
N VAL A 38 -3.88 15.69 -23.94
CA VAL A 38 -2.65 15.22 -24.55
C VAL A 38 -2.70 13.73 -24.88
N ALA A 39 -1.74 13.26 -25.66
CA ALA A 39 -1.51 11.86 -25.98
C ALA A 39 -0.05 11.52 -25.69
N VAL A 40 0.18 10.49 -24.89
CA VAL A 40 1.51 10.04 -24.47
C VAL A 40 1.81 8.70 -25.11
N ARG A 41 3.06 8.41 -25.48
CA ARG A 41 3.42 7.06 -25.96
C ARG A 41 3.26 6.04 -24.85
N GLU A 42 2.65 4.89 -25.17
CA GLU A 42 2.46 3.80 -24.21
C GLU A 42 3.80 3.31 -23.63
N SER A 43 4.85 3.23 -24.44
CA SER A 43 6.19 2.84 -24.00
C SER A 43 6.78 3.76 -22.93
N GLU A 44 6.58 5.08 -23.07
CA GLU A 44 7.06 6.06 -22.08
C GLU A 44 6.30 5.94 -20.77
N LEU A 45 4.99 5.63 -20.82
CA LEU A 45 4.20 5.36 -19.63
C LEU A 45 4.66 4.07 -18.95
N VAL A 46 4.89 2.98 -19.68
CA VAL A 46 5.41 1.74 -19.08
C VAL A 46 6.72 1.99 -18.32
N ASP A 47 7.66 2.72 -18.91
CA ASP A 47 8.94 3.02 -18.27
C ASP A 47 8.79 3.98 -17.08
N LEU A 48 7.91 4.98 -17.18
CA LEU A 48 7.60 5.89 -16.09
C LEU A 48 7.04 5.13 -14.88
N PHE A 49 6.06 4.25 -15.10
CA PHE A 49 5.36 3.55 -14.03
C PHE A 49 6.22 2.53 -13.29
N ARG A 50 7.30 2.04 -13.91
CA ARG A 50 8.29 1.21 -13.20
C ARG A 50 9.00 1.95 -12.07
N HIS A 51 9.02 3.27 -12.11
CA HIS A 51 9.83 4.10 -11.22
C HIS A 51 9.02 5.16 -10.46
N VAL A 52 7.82 5.48 -10.93
CA VAL A 52 6.98 6.56 -10.42
C VAL A 52 5.72 5.97 -9.82
N THR A 53 5.44 6.42 -8.60
CA THR A 53 4.20 6.12 -7.86
C THR A 53 3.24 7.30 -7.95
N ARG A 54 1.98 7.13 -7.51
CA ARG A 54 0.98 8.23 -7.49
C ARG A 54 1.41 9.42 -6.63
N SER A 55 2.33 9.21 -5.69
CA SER A 55 2.94 10.24 -4.83
C SER A 55 4.19 10.89 -5.39
N THR A 56 4.68 10.46 -6.57
CA THR A 56 5.87 11.02 -7.20
C THR A 56 5.49 12.08 -8.24
N THR A 57 6.17 13.23 -8.21
CA THR A 57 5.98 14.30 -9.20
C THR A 57 6.64 13.93 -10.54
N VAL A 58 5.90 14.15 -11.64
CA VAL A 58 6.34 13.92 -13.02
C VAL A 58 6.37 15.23 -13.79
N GLU A 59 7.39 15.41 -14.63
CA GLU A 59 7.46 16.49 -15.61
C GLU A 59 6.81 16.05 -16.91
N VAL A 60 5.69 16.67 -17.27
CA VAL A 60 4.96 16.40 -18.51
C VAL A 60 5.26 17.52 -19.50
N GLN A 61 6.06 17.24 -20.52
CA GLN A 61 6.44 18.20 -21.55
C GLN A 61 5.49 18.10 -22.73
N VAL A 62 4.70 19.15 -22.97
CA VAL A 62 3.77 19.20 -24.11
C VAL A 62 4.50 19.69 -25.36
N GLU A 63 4.42 18.93 -26.45
CA GLU A 63 5.04 19.27 -27.74
C GLU A 63 4.49 20.62 -28.25
N GLY A 64 5.37 21.61 -28.40
CA GLY A 64 5.00 22.98 -28.80
C GLY A 64 4.27 23.79 -27.73
N GLY A 65 4.26 23.32 -26.49
CA GLY A 65 3.61 23.98 -25.35
C GLY A 65 4.51 24.09 -24.13
N GLU A 66 3.88 24.18 -22.95
CA GLU A 66 4.56 24.31 -21.66
C GLU A 66 4.94 22.95 -21.06
N THR A 67 5.79 22.98 -20.03
CA THR A 67 6.11 21.82 -19.20
C THR A 67 5.38 21.93 -17.87
N TYR A 68 4.67 20.86 -17.48
CA TYR A 68 3.88 20.82 -16.25
C TYR A 68 4.52 19.88 -15.22
N HIS A 69 4.61 20.31 -13.97
CA HIS A 69 4.94 19.43 -12.85
C HIS A 69 3.64 18.89 -12.26
N ALA A 70 3.35 17.61 -12.51
CA ALA A 70 2.07 16.99 -12.17
C ALA A 70 2.25 15.67 -11.43
N PHE A 71 1.29 15.35 -10.57
CA PHE A 71 1.13 14.03 -9.98
C PHE A 71 0.29 13.13 -10.87
N LEU A 72 0.53 11.83 -10.78
CA LEU A 72 -0.30 10.82 -11.43
C LEU A 72 -1.56 10.61 -10.59
N LYS A 73 -2.66 11.27 -11.00
CA LYS A 73 -3.89 11.26 -10.22
C LYS A 73 -4.68 9.98 -10.42
N ASP A 74 -4.87 9.54 -11.66
CA ASP A 74 -5.62 8.33 -11.96
C ASP A 74 -5.12 7.63 -13.21
N ILE A 75 -5.31 6.32 -13.26
CA ILE A 75 -4.83 5.46 -14.32
C ILE A 75 -5.94 4.46 -14.63
N GLN A 76 -6.33 4.41 -15.89
CA GLN A 76 -7.26 3.39 -16.36
C GLN A 76 -6.47 2.35 -17.12
N VAL A 77 -6.59 1.10 -16.69
CA VAL A 77 -5.96 -0.06 -17.33
C VAL A 77 -7.07 -0.99 -17.80
N ASP A 78 -6.86 -1.62 -18.95
CA ASP A 78 -7.75 -2.66 -19.47
C ASP A 78 -7.55 -3.95 -18.65
N PRO A 79 -8.58 -4.46 -17.94
CA PRO A 79 -8.41 -5.60 -17.02
C PRO A 79 -8.15 -6.94 -17.73
N ILE A 80 -8.27 -6.99 -19.06
CA ILE A 80 -8.05 -8.22 -19.85
C ILE A 80 -6.69 -8.16 -20.54
N THR A 81 -6.31 -6.98 -21.03
CA THR A 81 -5.08 -6.82 -21.83
C THR A 81 -3.95 -6.11 -21.11
N ASP A 82 -4.16 -5.64 -19.87
CA ASP A 82 -3.23 -4.87 -19.03
C ASP A 82 -2.68 -3.61 -19.72
N ARG A 83 -3.36 -3.11 -20.75
CA ARG A 83 -2.95 -1.93 -21.50
C ARG A 83 -3.51 -0.66 -20.88
N PHE A 84 -2.72 0.40 -20.94
CA PHE A 84 -3.15 1.73 -20.48
C PHE A 84 -4.25 2.29 -21.40
N LEU A 85 -5.38 2.63 -20.79
CA LEU A 85 -6.56 3.19 -21.46
C LEU A 85 -6.60 4.71 -21.38
N HIS A 86 -6.25 5.26 -20.22
CA HIS A 86 -6.25 6.70 -19.94
C HIS A 86 -5.32 7.02 -18.76
N VAL A 87 -4.75 8.24 -18.76
CA VAL A 87 -3.93 8.75 -17.66
C VAL A 87 -4.32 10.17 -17.28
N ASP A 88 -4.46 10.43 -15.98
CA ASP A 88 -4.79 11.74 -15.43
C ASP A 88 -3.58 12.32 -14.71
N PHE A 89 -3.16 13.50 -15.16
CA PHE A 89 -2.11 14.29 -14.54
C PHE A 89 -2.71 15.48 -13.80
N TYR A 90 -2.44 15.57 -12.49
CA TYR A 90 -2.90 16.65 -11.63
C TYR A 90 -1.77 17.60 -11.25
N VAL A 91 -1.88 18.86 -11.67
CA VAL A 91 -0.94 19.93 -11.29
C VAL A 91 -1.39 20.50 -9.95
N PRO A 92 -0.65 20.30 -8.85
CA PRO A 92 -1.01 20.82 -7.54
C PRO A 92 -0.80 22.34 -7.45
N GLU A 93 -1.57 22.99 -6.59
CA GLU A 93 -1.32 24.38 -6.21
C GLU A 93 -0.24 24.45 -5.12
N PRO A 94 0.80 25.31 -5.26
CA PRO A 94 1.80 25.50 -4.23
C PRO A 94 1.15 25.92 -2.91
N GLY A 95 1.47 25.21 -1.82
CA GLY A 95 0.99 25.54 -0.49
C GLY A 95 -0.41 25.01 -0.14
N ARG A 96 -1.08 24.31 -1.06
CA ARG A 96 -2.35 23.64 -0.77
C ARG A 96 -2.14 22.18 -0.42
N LYS A 97 -2.80 21.71 0.65
CA LYS A 97 -2.84 20.29 0.99
C LYS A 97 -3.62 19.52 -0.08
N LEU A 98 -3.15 18.34 -0.42
CA LEU A 98 -3.86 17.41 -1.29
C LEU A 98 -3.85 16.00 -0.69
N VAL A 99 -4.84 15.23 -1.12
CA VAL A 99 -4.98 13.82 -0.76
C VAL A 99 -4.34 12.98 -1.86
N ILE A 100 -3.34 12.19 -1.48
CA ILE A 100 -2.65 11.27 -2.39
C ILE A 100 -2.52 9.90 -1.73
N PRO A 101 -2.81 8.80 -2.46
CA PRO A 101 -2.44 7.46 -2.03
C PRO A 101 -0.92 7.25 -2.16
N VAL A 102 -0.25 6.98 -1.04
CA VAL A 102 1.17 6.63 -0.99
C VAL A 102 1.29 5.10 -0.88
N PRO A 103 2.06 4.44 -1.75
CA PRO A 103 2.22 2.99 -1.68
C PRO A 103 3.10 2.55 -0.51
N VAL A 104 2.81 1.37 0.00
CA VAL A 104 3.57 0.69 1.05
C VAL A 104 4.49 -0.35 0.41
N LYS A 105 5.76 -0.35 0.81
CA LYS A 105 6.78 -1.35 0.45
C LYS A 105 7.17 -2.14 1.68
N LEU A 106 6.94 -3.45 1.63
CA LEU A 106 7.39 -4.35 2.67
C LEU A 106 8.85 -4.73 2.42
N VAL A 107 9.68 -4.61 3.46
CA VAL A 107 11.11 -4.92 3.45
C VAL A 107 11.38 -6.03 4.46
N GLY A 108 12.26 -6.95 4.12
CA GLY A 108 12.62 -8.07 5.01
C GLY A 108 11.83 -9.34 4.77
N ALA A 109 12.13 -10.37 5.56
CA ALA A 109 11.52 -11.69 5.43
C ALA A 109 10.73 -11.99 6.71
N CYS A 110 9.41 -12.08 6.60
CA CYS A 110 8.52 -12.35 7.72
C CYS A 110 8.72 -13.77 8.28
N PRO A 111 9.09 -13.92 9.57
CA PRO A 111 9.17 -15.20 10.27
C PRO A 111 7.83 -15.96 10.26
N GLY A 112 6.71 -15.27 10.51
CA GLY A 112 5.38 -15.91 10.52
C GLY A 112 5.02 -16.59 9.20
N VAL A 113 5.48 -16.09 8.05
CA VAL A 113 5.32 -16.78 6.75
C VAL A 113 6.15 -18.05 6.67
N LYS A 114 7.36 -18.07 7.24
CA LYS A 114 8.21 -19.28 7.27
C LYS A 114 7.62 -20.35 8.18
N GLU A 115 6.88 -19.96 9.20
CA GLU A 115 6.14 -20.83 10.12
C GLU A 115 4.81 -21.35 9.54
N GLY A 116 4.49 -20.99 8.29
CA GLY A 116 3.30 -21.44 7.58
C GLY A 116 2.14 -20.44 7.57
N GLY A 117 2.32 -19.25 8.14
CA GLY A 117 1.37 -18.15 8.08
C GLY A 117 1.19 -17.56 6.68
N ILE A 118 0.04 -16.93 6.45
CA ILE A 118 -0.29 -16.22 5.22
C ILE A 118 -0.15 -14.73 5.49
N LEU A 119 0.77 -14.07 4.78
CA LEU A 119 0.90 -12.60 4.83
C LEU A 119 -0.22 -11.96 4.01
N GLU A 120 -1.09 -11.21 4.67
CA GLU A 120 -2.12 -10.40 4.07
C GLU A 120 -1.71 -8.93 4.07
N HIS A 121 -1.57 -8.34 2.88
CA HIS A 121 -1.30 -6.92 2.73
C HIS A 121 -2.63 -6.18 2.59
N VAL A 122 -3.18 -5.75 3.73
CA VAL A 122 -4.52 -5.15 3.83
C VAL A 122 -4.57 -3.80 3.10
N HIS A 123 -3.53 -2.98 3.27
CA HIS A 123 -3.41 -1.68 2.63
C HIS A 123 -2.13 -1.56 1.80
N GLU A 124 -2.23 -1.83 0.50
CA GLU A 124 -1.13 -1.56 -0.45
C GLU A 124 -0.84 -0.07 -0.61
N TYR A 125 -1.84 0.78 -0.35
CA TYR A 125 -1.77 2.23 -0.42
C TYR A 125 -2.42 2.84 0.80
N ILE A 126 -1.79 3.88 1.36
CA ILE A 126 -2.33 4.67 2.46
C ILE A 126 -2.64 6.06 1.93
N GLU A 127 -3.90 6.49 2.06
CA GLU A 127 -4.29 7.85 1.70
C GLU A 127 -3.82 8.85 2.76
N VAL A 128 -3.01 9.82 2.32
CA VAL A 128 -2.46 10.87 3.19
C VAL A 128 -2.87 12.25 2.68
N GLU A 129 -3.19 13.14 3.61
CA GLU A 129 -3.39 14.56 3.35
C GLU A 129 -2.14 15.33 3.78
N GLY A 130 -1.50 16.02 2.84
CA GLY A 130 -0.27 16.77 3.12
C GLY A 130 0.11 17.72 2.01
N LEU A 131 1.18 18.49 2.24
CA LEU A 131 1.78 19.33 1.21
C LEU A 131 2.53 18.46 0.18
N PRO A 132 2.47 18.79 -1.13
CA PRO A 132 3.19 18.07 -2.18
C PRO A 132 4.67 17.77 -1.88
N ARG A 133 5.33 18.69 -1.16
CA ARG A 133 6.77 18.65 -0.89
C ARG A 133 7.15 17.70 0.24
N ARG A 134 6.19 17.31 1.08
CA ARG A 134 6.40 16.45 2.25
C ARG A 134 6.00 15.01 2.00
N ILE A 135 5.13 14.76 1.02
CA ILE A 135 4.63 13.43 0.72
C ILE A 135 5.79 12.54 0.23
N PRO A 136 6.10 11.43 0.93
CA PRO A 136 7.14 10.51 0.49
C PRO A 136 6.69 9.70 -0.74
N PRO A 137 7.63 9.20 -1.55
CA PRO A 137 7.31 8.38 -2.72
C PRO A 137 6.74 6.99 -2.34
N PHE A 138 7.09 6.46 -1.17
CA PHE A 138 6.57 5.22 -0.60
C PHE A 138 6.87 5.16 0.91
N PHE A 139 6.12 4.35 1.65
CA PHE A 139 6.43 3.98 3.04
C PHE A 139 7.16 2.64 3.05
N GLU A 140 8.31 2.54 3.73
CA GLU A 140 9.00 1.27 3.94
C GLU A 140 8.59 0.69 5.30
N ILE A 141 8.14 -0.56 5.31
CA ILE A 141 7.74 -1.29 6.52
C ILE A 141 8.58 -2.55 6.64
N ASP A 142 9.31 -2.68 7.76
CA ASP A 142 10.09 -3.88 8.05
C ASP A 142 9.19 -4.97 8.65
N ILE A 143 9.06 -6.08 7.92
CA ILE A 143 8.27 -7.25 8.35
C ILE A 143 9.14 -8.35 8.99
N SER A 144 10.44 -8.10 9.21
CA SER A 144 11.38 -9.12 9.69
C SER A 144 11.10 -9.61 11.12
N ASN A 145 10.33 -8.84 11.91
CA ASN A 145 9.94 -9.20 13.27
C ASN A 145 8.48 -9.68 13.36
N LEU A 146 7.76 -9.79 12.24
CA LEU A 146 6.33 -10.08 12.23
C LEU A 146 6.07 -11.59 12.38
N GLY A 147 5.49 -12.00 13.51
CA GLY A 147 5.12 -13.37 13.85
C GLY A 147 3.74 -13.80 13.34
N LEU A 148 3.27 -14.96 13.79
CA LEU A 148 1.90 -15.44 13.52
C LEU A 148 0.86 -14.62 14.31
N ASP A 149 -0.27 -14.32 13.66
CA ASP A 149 -1.39 -13.53 14.20
C ASP A 149 -0.99 -12.10 14.65
N GLU A 150 0.16 -11.60 14.21
CA GLU A 150 0.60 -10.23 14.42
C GLU A 150 0.26 -9.33 13.22
N SER A 151 0.09 -8.04 13.49
CA SER A 151 -0.17 -7.01 12.50
C SER A 151 0.63 -5.74 12.78
N ILE A 152 0.93 -4.99 11.72
CA ILE A 152 1.51 -3.64 11.79
C ILE A 152 0.39 -2.67 11.48
N LEU A 153 0.15 -1.71 12.37
CA LEU A 153 -0.94 -0.75 12.26
C LEU A 153 -0.49 0.54 11.57
N ILE A 154 -1.44 1.33 11.07
CA ILE A 154 -1.17 2.65 10.49
C ILE A 154 -0.55 3.62 11.52
N GLY A 155 -0.93 3.49 12.79
CA GLY A 155 -0.34 4.23 13.90
C GLY A 155 1.13 3.93 14.16
N ASP A 156 1.65 2.78 13.72
CA ASP A 156 3.04 2.37 13.96
C ASP A 156 4.02 3.02 12.96
N LEU A 157 3.52 3.70 11.93
CA LEU A 157 4.34 4.43 10.97
C LEU A 157 4.87 5.75 11.54
N GLU A 158 6.08 6.11 11.11
CA GLU A 158 6.63 7.45 11.37
C GLU A 158 5.93 8.50 10.50
N TRP A 159 5.07 9.32 11.13
CA TRP A 159 4.37 10.41 10.49
C TRP A 159 5.14 11.73 10.65
N ASP A 160 5.31 12.48 9.56
CA ASP A 160 5.73 13.90 9.62
C ASP A 160 4.55 14.73 10.18
N ASP A 161 4.82 15.76 10.98
CA ASP A 161 3.79 16.63 11.59
C ASP A 161 2.86 17.28 10.53
N GLU A 162 3.33 17.42 9.29
CA GLU A 162 2.58 17.99 8.16
C GLU A 162 1.83 16.94 7.31
N LEU A 163 1.95 15.65 7.63
CA LEU A 163 1.32 14.52 6.94
C LEU A 163 0.25 13.87 7.83
N ARG A 164 -1.00 13.87 7.36
CA ARG A 164 -2.11 13.27 8.09
C ARG A 164 -2.63 12.03 7.37
N PRO A 165 -2.65 10.83 7.99
CA PRO A 165 -3.37 9.70 7.44
C PRO A 165 -4.88 9.96 7.45
N LEU A 166 -5.57 9.56 6.38
CA LEU A 166 -7.04 9.57 6.31
C LEU A 166 -7.68 8.29 6.81
N HIS A 167 -6.88 7.27 7.09
CA HIS A 167 -7.30 6.02 7.69
C HIS A 167 -7.25 6.11 9.22
N PRO A 168 -8.09 5.34 9.93
CA PRO A 168 -7.92 5.05 11.36
C PRO A 168 -6.49 4.58 11.67
N LEU A 169 -5.92 5.01 12.80
CA LEU A 169 -4.59 4.59 13.23
C LEU A 169 -4.55 3.11 13.63
N ASP A 170 -5.72 2.56 13.98
CA ASP A 170 -5.92 1.20 14.46
C ASP A 170 -6.09 0.20 13.30
N ASP A 171 -6.14 0.68 12.05
CA ASP A 171 -6.26 -0.17 10.88
C ASP A 171 -4.94 -0.90 10.59
N PRO A 172 -4.96 -2.20 10.30
CA PRO A 172 -3.76 -2.96 9.97
C PRO A 172 -3.32 -2.66 8.54
N ILE A 173 -2.02 -2.41 8.35
CA ILE A 173 -1.40 -2.31 7.01
C ILE A 173 -1.08 -3.70 6.48
N VAL A 174 -0.45 -4.52 7.32
CA VAL A 174 -0.05 -5.89 7.00
C VAL A 174 -0.32 -6.78 8.22
N THR A 175 -0.84 -7.97 7.96
CA THR A 175 -1.18 -8.96 8.99
C THR A 175 -0.69 -10.33 8.55
N VAL A 176 -0.25 -11.16 9.49
CA VAL A 176 0.07 -12.57 9.23
C VAL A 176 -1.00 -13.43 9.87
N ILE A 177 -1.72 -14.21 9.06
CA ILE A 177 -2.79 -15.09 9.54
C ILE A 177 -2.29 -16.52 9.61
N ALA A 178 -2.45 -17.19 10.75
CA ALA A 178 -2.18 -18.62 10.85
C ALA A 178 -3.23 -19.45 10.07
N PRO A 179 -2.82 -20.39 9.20
CA PRO A 179 -3.77 -21.30 8.54
C PRO A 179 -4.47 -22.20 9.57
N ARG A 180 -5.76 -22.48 9.33
CA ARG A 180 -6.62 -23.24 10.26
C ARG A 180 -6.07 -24.61 10.70
N ALA A 181 -5.19 -25.24 9.92
CA ALA A 181 -4.57 -26.51 10.28
C ALA A 181 -3.62 -26.38 11.50
N VAL A 182 -2.82 -25.30 11.55
CA VAL A 182 -1.86 -25.05 12.65
C VAL A 182 -2.59 -24.63 13.94
N ARG A 183 -3.75 -23.98 13.81
CA ARG A 183 -4.58 -23.59 14.96
C ARG A 183 -5.22 -24.78 15.69
N LEU A 184 -5.40 -25.92 15.01
CA LEU A 184 -5.90 -27.15 15.63
C LEU A 184 -4.78 -27.87 16.39
N GLU A 185 -3.58 -27.99 15.81
CA GLU A 185 -2.43 -28.63 16.47
C GLU A 185 -1.99 -27.86 17.73
N ALA A 186 -1.94 -26.52 17.69
CA ALA A 186 -1.62 -25.70 18.87
C ALA A 186 -2.74 -25.71 19.95
N GLY A 187 -3.97 -26.04 19.58
CA GLY A 187 -5.07 -26.24 20.52
C GLY A 187 -5.01 -27.60 21.22
N GLU A 188 -4.52 -28.64 20.52
CA GLU A 188 -4.35 -29.99 21.07
C GLU A 188 -3.13 -30.08 22.01
N GLU A 189 -2.00 -29.44 21.70
CA GLU A 189 -0.83 -29.41 22.60
C GLU A 189 -1.11 -28.69 23.93
N ALA A 190 -1.99 -27.69 23.94
CA ALA A 190 -2.38 -26.98 25.16
C ALA A 190 -3.37 -27.78 26.05
N GLU A 191 -4.07 -28.77 25.49
CA GLU A 191 -4.92 -29.68 26.27
C GLU A 191 -4.13 -30.88 26.81
N GLU A 192 -3.08 -31.35 26.12
CA GLU A 192 -2.23 -32.46 26.59
C GLU A 192 -1.34 -32.08 27.80
N GLU A 193 -0.91 -30.81 27.93
CA GLU A 193 -0.06 -30.40 29.06
C GLU A 193 -0.83 -30.28 30.41
N VAL A 194 -2.16 -30.44 30.41
CA VAL A 194 -2.99 -30.41 31.63
C VAL A 194 -3.30 -31.83 32.17
N GLU A 195 -2.97 -32.90 31.43
CA GLU A 195 -3.33 -34.28 31.79
C GLU A 195 -2.19 -35.15 32.39
N GLU A 196 -0.99 -34.59 32.63
CA GLU A 196 0.08 -35.27 33.38
C GLU A 196 0.30 -34.66 34.78
N ALA A 197 -0.71 -34.79 35.64
CA ALA A 197 -0.50 -34.79 37.10
C ALA A 197 -0.83 -36.18 37.63
N PRO A 198 0.17 -37.03 37.97
CA PRO A 198 -0.12 -38.36 38.48
C PRO A 198 -0.61 -38.28 39.93
N ALA A 199 -1.73 -38.96 40.16
CA ALA A 199 -2.23 -39.33 41.48
C ALA A 199 -1.58 -40.64 41.97
N ALA A 200 -1.01 -40.63 43.18
CA ALA A 200 -0.82 -41.78 44.10
C ALA A 200 -0.40 -41.19 45.48
N ALA A 201 -1.20 -41.19 46.57
CA ALA A 201 -1.65 -42.30 47.44
C ALA A 201 -0.44 -43.04 48.09
N GLU A 202 -0.26 -43.31 49.40
CA GLU A 202 -1.12 -43.57 50.60
C GLU A 202 -0.29 -43.30 51.90
N ALA A 203 -0.83 -42.75 53.00
CA ALA A 203 -1.40 -43.39 54.23
C ALA A 203 -0.45 -44.17 55.20
N SER A 204 -0.39 -43.72 56.47
CA SER A 204 -0.26 -44.48 57.76
C SER A 204 -0.27 -43.47 58.95
N GLU A 205 -1.39 -43.31 59.67
CA GLU A 205 -1.77 -43.88 61.01
C GLU A 205 -0.95 -43.35 62.21
N GLU A 206 -1.55 -42.51 63.09
CA GLU A 206 -2.05 -42.80 64.48
C GLU A 206 -0.92 -42.80 65.53
N GLU A 207 -0.94 -42.26 66.77
CA GLU A 207 -1.89 -41.67 67.73
C GLU A 207 -1.09 -40.68 68.64
N GLY A 208 -1.79 -39.83 69.42
CA GLY A 208 -1.31 -39.45 70.76
C GLY A 208 -1.39 -37.97 71.16
N GLU A 209 -2.54 -37.56 71.69
CA GLU A 209 -2.67 -36.51 72.74
C GLU A 209 -1.80 -36.91 73.97
N PRO A 210 -1.35 -36.04 74.91
CA PRO A 210 -2.13 -34.92 75.46
C PRO A 210 -1.41 -33.65 75.97
N GLU A 211 -2.27 -32.67 76.27
CA GLU A 211 -2.22 -31.65 77.35
C GLU A 211 -1.11 -30.58 77.38
N GLY A 212 -1.59 -29.33 77.47
CA GLY A 212 -0.85 -28.11 77.82
C GLY A 212 -1.72 -26.88 77.68
#